data_AF-A0A815XA73-F1
#
_entry.id   AF-A0A815XA73-F1
#
_cell.length_a   1.000
_cell.length_b   1.000
_cell.length_c   1.000
_cell.angle_alpha   90.00
_cell.angle_beta   90.00
_cell.angle_gamma   90.00
#
_symmetry.space_group_name_H-M   'P 1'
#
loop_
_entity.id
_entity.type
_entity.pdbx_description
1 polymer ?
#
loop_
_entity_poly.entity_id
_entity_poly.type
_entity_poly.pdbx_seq_one_letter_code
_entity_poly.pdbx_strand_id
1 'polypeptide(L)'
;EPIADCFAICAQENNAILSIADGVNWGYKARLAARCAIHGAMGCLNQQLFEKKLNTTKDIFERINAAIDAAQQLILDNEGSLTTLTISIICPSNRRWIVCSAIIGDSNAFVYSRKQKSVYELTQGSRDLNNERDMRSPGGALGMTMNEKGDLSNLTYSLMEIEQGDFVFLTTDGISDNCDPCVSGSAASIKTPLLVRKSSNSISEVPPMLMTAYERHSHSLRRMYLTIADNEEQLNALDVCNRLLQYVIRLTDEQRHTIEQGVRENEGVQGLARNQFEIEMRNKVGKIPGKLDHASIVVYQVR
;
A
#
# COMPACT_ATOMS: atom_id res chain seq x y z
N GLU A 1 -7.18 6.55 17.82
CA GLU A 1 -6.00 7.36 17.44
C GLU A 1 -6.12 7.80 15.98
N PRO A 2 -5.41 8.83 15.50
CA PRO A 2 -5.60 9.32 14.14
C PRO A 2 -5.02 8.36 13.09
N ILE A 3 -5.75 8.12 12.00
CA ILE A 3 -5.26 7.42 10.79
C ILE A 3 -4.05 8.21 10.25
N ALA A 4 -2.94 7.50 10.03
CA ALA A 4 -1.68 8.08 9.56
C ALA A 4 -1.57 8.12 8.02
N ASP A 5 -2.52 7.52 7.31
CA ASP A 5 -2.61 7.58 5.85
C ASP A 5 -3.06 8.95 5.33
N CYS A 6 -2.53 9.33 4.18
CA CYS A 6 -3.02 10.44 3.37
C CYS A 6 -2.93 10.10 1.88
N PHE A 7 -3.88 10.59 1.09
CA PHE A 7 -3.86 10.41 -0.36
C PHE A 7 -4.39 11.66 -1.07
N ALA A 8 -4.09 11.77 -2.35
CA ALA A 8 -4.67 12.77 -3.23
C ALA A 8 -4.82 12.23 -4.66
N ILE A 9 -5.83 12.76 -5.36
CA ILE A 9 -6.03 12.53 -6.78
C ILE A 9 -6.33 13.87 -7.46
N CYS A 10 -5.69 14.12 -8.59
CA CYS A 10 -6.02 15.23 -9.49
C CYS A 10 -6.20 14.65 -10.88
N ALA A 11 -7.43 14.69 -11.41
CA ALA A 11 -7.70 14.28 -12.78
C ALA A 11 -7.98 15.51 -13.64
N GLN A 12 -7.31 15.59 -14.78
CA GLN A 12 -7.43 16.64 -15.79
C GLN A 12 -7.87 16.01 -17.12
N GLU A 13 -8.11 16.84 -18.14
CA GLU A 13 -8.54 16.34 -19.47
C GLU A 13 -7.53 15.36 -20.08
N ASN A 14 -6.23 15.62 -19.89
CA ASN A 14 -5.14 14.89 -20.57
C ASN A 14 -4.16 14.22 -19.60
N ASN A 15 -4.43 14.21 -18.29
CA ASN A 15 -3.57 13.52 -17.34
C ASN A 15 -4.30 13.25 -16.03
N ALA A 16 -3.76 12.36 -15.21
CA ALA A 16 -4.15 12.22 -13.82
C ALA A 16 -2.91 12.02 -12.94
N ILE A 17 -2.97 12.56 -11.73
CA ILE A 17 -1.96 12.40 -10.68
C ILE A 17 -2.63 11.66 -9.53
N LEU A 18 -2.02 10.57 -9.10
CA LEU A 18 -2.41 9.81 -7.91
C LEU A 18 -1.22 9.84 -6.95
N SER A 19 -1.51 10.05 -5.67
CA SER A 19 -0.49 10.10 -4.63
C SER A 19 -1.04 9.47 -3.36
N ILE A 20 -0.23 8.63 -2.69
CA ILE A 20 -0.56 8.03 -1.40
C ILE A 20 0.68 8.01 -0.50
N ALA A 21 0.46 8.21 0.79
CA ALA A 21 1.48 8.25 1.82
C ALA A 21 0.94 7.60 3.10
N ASP A 22 1.76 6.76 3.72
CA ASP A 22 1.49 6.06 4.97
C ASP A 22 2.52 6.54 6.01
N GLY A 23 2.03 7.22 7.04
CA GLY A 23 2.87 7.68 8.13
C GLY A 23 3.43 6.51 8.94
N VAL A 24 4.75 6.37 9.02
CA VAL A 24 5.40 5.25 9.69
C VAL A 24 5.08 5.26 11.20
N ASN A 25 4.58 4.12 11.69
CA ASN A 25 4.01 3.92 13.02
C ASN A 25 2.63 4.57 13.20
N TRP A 26 2.38 5.17 14.36
CA TRP A 26 1.07 5.66 14.78
C TRP A 26 1.21 7.08 15.34
N GLY A 27 0.09 7.79 15.37
CA GLY A 27 -0.03 9.05 16.10
C GLY A 27 0.14 10.31 15.25
N TYR A 28 0.16 11.45 15.95
CA TYR A 28 0.02 12.77 15.32
C TYR A 28 1.16 13.10 14.35
N LYS A 29 2.42 12.82 14.72
CA LYS A 29 3.59 13.15 13.89
C LYS A 29 3.66 12.32 12.60
N ALA A 30 3.25 11.06 12.65
CA ALA A 30 3.18 10.18 11.48
C ALA A 30 2.11 10.67 10.49
N ARG A 31 0.91 10.96 11.00
CA ARG A 31 -0.16 11.58 10.20
C ARG A 31 0.28 12.93 9.61
N LEU A 32 0.97 13.76 10.39
CA LEU A 32 1.43 15.06 9.91
C LEU A 32 2.44 14.88 8.77
N ALA A 33 3.39 13.96 8.90
CA ALA A 33 4.33 13.63 7.84
C ALA A 33 3.61 13.20 6.55
N ALA A 34 2.67 12.25 6.62
CA ALA A 34 1.92 11.81 5.45
C ALA A 34 1.14 12.96 4.79
N ARG A 35 0.48 13.81 5.58
CA ARG A 35 -0.23 14.98 5.06
C ARG A 35 0.69 16.00 4.40
N CYS A 36 1.84 16.28 5.00
CA CYS A 36 2.86 17.14 4.42
C CYS A 36 3.43 16.54 3.13
N ALA A 37 3.68 15.24 3.09
CA ALA A 37 4.17 14.57 1.88
C ALA A 37 3.19 14.75 0.72
N ILE A 38 1.91 14.44 0.94
CA ILE A 38 0.86 14.58 -0.06
C ILE A 38 0.71 16.05 -0.48
N HIS A 39 0.65 16.98 0.49
CA HIS A 39 0.44 18.39 0.19
C HIS A 39 1.61 18.99 -0.60
N GLY A 40 2.85 18.73 -0.19
CA GLY A 40 4.06 19.22 -0.85
C GLY A 40 4.21 18.64 -2.25
N ALA A 41 4.06 17.31 -2.40
CA ALA A 41 4.14 16.65 -3.70
C ALA A 41 3.05 17.15 -4.66
N MET A 42 1.78 17.17 -4.22
CA MET A 42 0.68 17.60 -5.08
C MET A 42 0.73 19.09 -5.41
N GLY A 43 1.14 19.95 -4.49
CA GLY A 43 1.34 21.37 -4.74
C GLY A 43 2.38 21.60 -5.83
N CYS A 44 3.53 20.96 -5.70
CA CYS A 44 4.62 21.00 -6.67
C CYS A 44 4.19 20.47 -8.05
N LEU A 45 3.59 19.27 -8.11
CA LEU A 45 3.17 18.65 -9.36
C LEU A 45 2.10 19.47 -10.07
N ASN A 46 1.06 19.91 -9.36
CA ASN A 46 0.01 20.70 -9.97
C ASN A 46 0.60 21.99 -10.57
N GLN A 47 1.37 22.76 -9.80
CA GLN A 47 2.00 23.97 -10.31
C GLN A 47 2.81 23.71 -11.58
N GLN A 48 3.72 22.74 -11.52
CA GLN A 48 4.61 22.47 -12.66
C GLN A 48 3.84 21.95 -13.88
N LEU A 49 2.87 21.04 -13.70
CA LEU A 49 2.12 20.43 -14.79
C LEU A 49 1.15 21.42 -15.46
N PHE A 50 0.65 22.43 -14.73
CA PHE A 50 -0.11 23.53 -15.32
C PHE A 50 0.77 24.48 -16.14
N GLU A 51 2.00 24.77 -15.68
CA GLU A 51 2.84 25.80 -16.30
C GLU A 51 3.61 25.32 -17.55
N LYS A 52 3.94 24.03 -17.64
CA LYS A 52 4.84 23.51 -18.68
C LYS A 52 4.31 22.23 -19.30
N LYS A 53 4.26 22.18 -20.63
CA LYS A 53 3.93 20.97 -21.39
C LYS A 53 4.94 19.85 -21.13
N LEU A 54 4.44 18.64 -20.94
CA LEU A 54 5.23 17.41 -20.90
C LEU A 54 5.49 16.93 -22.33
N ASN A 55 6.75 16.68 -22.70
CA ASN A 55 7.11 16.18 -24.03
C ASN A 55 7.75 14.79 -23.97
N THR A 56 8.44 14.48 -22.87
CA THR A 56 9.14 13.20 -22.70
C THR A 56 8.83 12.55 -21.36
N THR A 57 9.07 11.24 -21.25
CA THR A 57 9.00 10.51 -19.97
C THR A 57 10.03 11.01 -18.97
N LYS A 58 11.18 11.51 -19.45
CA LYS A 58 12.19 12.16 -18.62
C LYS A 58 11.62 13.41 -17.95
N ASP A 59 10.87 14.25 -18.68
CA ASP A 59 10.22 15.44 -18.11
C ASP A 59 9.26 15.06 -16.96
N ILE A 60 8.58 13.93 -17.09
CA ILE A 60 7.65 13.43 -16.07
C ILE A 60 8.43 13.02 -14.81
N PHE A 61 9.50 12.23 -14.96
CA PHE A 61 10.30 11.78 -13.82
C PHE A 61 11.05 12.92 -13.13
N GLU A 62 11.52 13.93 -13.85
CA GLU A 62 12.13 15.13 -13.26
C GLU A 62 11.12 15.88 -12.36
N ARG A 63 9.85 15.95 -12.74
CA ARG A 63 8.79 16.57 -11.94
C ARG A 63 8.41 15.72 -10.74
N ILE A 64 8.37 14.41 -10.89
CA ILE A 64 8.17 13.50 -9.76
C ILE A 64 9.32 13.66 -8.75
N ASN A 65 10.57 13.75 -9.22
CA ASN A 65 11.72 14.00 -8.34
C ASN A 65 11.58 15.34 -7.60
N ALA A 66 11.23 16.42 -8.31
CA ALA A 66 10.98 17.72 -7.68
C ALA A 66 9.80 17.68 -6.68
N ALA A 67 8.80 16.83 -6.91
CA ALA A 67 7.68 16.62 -6.00
C ALA A 67 8.09 15.87 -4.72
N ILE A 68 9.00 14.90 -4.83
CA ILE A 68 9.61 14.21 -3.70
C ILE A 68 10.40 15.20 -2.84
N ASP A 69 11.20 16.07 -3.46
CA ASP A 69 11.96 17.11 -2.75
C ASP A 69 11.03 18.08 -2.02
N ALA A 70 9.95 18.52 -2.67
CA ALA A 70 8.94 19.39 -2.06
C ALA A 70 8.19 18.70 -0.90
N ALA A 71 7.90 17.41 -1.03
CA ALA A 71 7.32 16.60 0.04
C ALA A 71 8.26 16.52 1.25
N GLN A 72 9.55 16.20 1.03
CA GLN A 72 10.55 16.15 2.09
C GLN A 72 10.65 17.49 2.81
N GLN A 73 10.79 18.60 2.07
CA GLN A 73 10.92 19.93 2.67
C GLN A 73 9.70 20.27 3.54
N LEU A 74 8.49 20.03 3.04
CA LEU A 74 7.29 20.36 3.79
C LEU A 74 7.11 19.50 5.05
N ILE A 75 7.57 18.24 5.05
CA ILE A 75 7.59 17.41 6.27
C ILE A 75 8.53 18.04 7.31
N LEU A 76 9.73 18.45 6.91
CA LEU A 76 10.73 19.06 7.80
C LEU A 76 10.22 20.38 8.39
N ASP A 77 9.67 21.26 7.54
CA ASP A 77 9.14 22.57 7.94
C ASP A 77 8.02 22.46 8.99
N ASN A 78 7.32 21.33 9.02
CA ASN A 78 6.22 21.06 9.96
C ASN A 78 6.60 20.05 11.04
N GLU A 79 7.88 19.64 11.14
CA GLU A 79 8.39 18.68 12.12
C GLU A 79 7.59 17.35 12.18
N GLY A 80 7.12 16.88 11.03
CA GLY A 80 6.51 15.56 10.88
C GLY A 80 7.54 14.44 11.11
N SER A 81 7.10 13.25 11.50
CA SER A 81 8.03 12.13 11.72
C SER A 81 8.48 11.51 10.39
N LEU A 82 8.00 10.31 10.06
CA LEU A 82 8.39 9.56 8.87
C LEU A 82 7.13 9.11 8.13
N THR A 83 7.21 9.03 6.80
CA THR A 83 6.12 8.56 5.95
C THR A 83 6.64 7.92 4.66
N THR A 84 5.90 6.98 4.11
CA THR A 84 6.08 6.55 2.72
C THR A 84 5.58 7.63 1.75
N LEU A 85 5.92 7.49 0.47
CA LEU A 85 5.32 8.28 -0.60
C LEU A 85 5.33 7.50 -1.91
N THR A 86 4.17 7.35 -2.52
CA THR A 86 4.03 6.80 -3.87
C THR A 86 3.24 7.76 -4.74
N ILE A 87 3.80 8.09 -5.90
CA ILE A 87 3.22 9.00 -6.88
C ILE A 87 3.08 8.25 -8.20
N SER A 88 1.92 8.37 -8.86
CA SER A 88 1.69 7.90 -10.22
C SER A 88 1.11 9.02 -11.07
N ILE A 89 1.73 9.29 -12.22
CA ILE A 89 1.23 10.21 -13.25
C ILE A 89 0.80 9.38 -14.45
N ILE A 90 -0.48 9.49 -14.80
CA ILE A 90 -1.10 8.88 -15.97
C ILE A 90 -1.23 9.96 -17.05
N CYS A 91 -0.73 9.70 -18.25
CA CYS A 91 -0.81 10.66 -19.36
C CYS A 91 -0.77 9.94 -20.73
N PRO A 92 -1.27 10.57 -21.80
CA PRO A 92 -1.22 10.00 -23.14
C PRO A 92 0.22 9.97 -23.68
N SER A 93 0.54 8.92 -24.43
CA SER A 93 1.78 8.76 -25.20
C SER A 93 1.43 8.25 -26.58
N ASN A 94 1.48 9.13 -27.59
CA ASN A 94 1.06 8.85 -28.96
C ASN A 94 -0.36 8.24 -29.06
N ARG A 95 -0.46 6.92 -29.28
CA ARG A 95 -1.73 6.17 -29.43
C ARG A 95 -2.09 5.31 -28.20
N ARG A 96 -1.35 5.46 -27.10
CA ARG A 96 -1.53 4.69 -25.86
C ARG A 96 -1.53 5.63 -24.66
N TRP A 97 -1.84 5.09 -23.50
CA TRP A 97 -1.62 5.74 -22.22
C TRP A 97 -0.37 5.17 -21.58
N ILE A 98 0.30 5.97 -20.76
CA ILE A 98 1.39 5.52 -19.91
C ILE A 98 1.08 5.89 -18.47
N VAL A 99 1.61 5.09 -17.56
CA VAL A 99 1.73 5.45 -16.14
C VAL A 99 3.21 5.49 -15.78
N CYS A 100 3.65 6.62 -15.25
CA CYS A 100 4.97 6.81 -14.67
C CYS A 100 4.81 6.89 -13.15
N SER A 101 5.48 6.02 -12.41
CA SER A 101 5.38 5.99 -10.95
C SER A 101 6.74 6.15 -10.28
N ALA A 102 6.73 6.71 -9.08
CA ALA A 102 7.83 6.61 -8.13
C ALA A 102 7.30 6.17 -6.77
N ILE A 103 8.10 5.38 -6.06
CA ILE A 103 7.80 4.89 -4.71
C ILE A 103 9.00 5.11 -3.79
N ILE A 104 8.73 5.54 -2.57
CA ILE A 104 9.62 5.49 -1.40
C ILE A 104 8.84 4.82 -0.28
N GLY A 105 9.34 3.71 0.24
CA GLY A 105 8.61 2.87 1.18
C GLY A 105 7.85 1.74 0.49
N ASP A 106 6.67 1.40 0.99
CA ASP A 106 5.95 0.16 0.66
C ASP A 106 4.47 0.30 0.34
N SER A 107 3.97 1.53 0.19
CA SER A 107 2.63 1.79 -0.33
C SER A 107 2.60 1.55 -1.85
N ASN A 108 2.16 0.38 -2.29
CA ASN A 108 2.38 -0.09 -3.66
C ASN A 108 1.44 0.53 -4.71
N ALA A 109 1.89 0.55 -5.97
CA ALA A 109 1.11 0.97 -7.12
C ALA A 109 0.87 -0.20 -8.08
N PHE A 110 -0.33 -0.28 -8.64
CA PHE A 110 -0.77 -1.40 -9.46
C PHE A 110 -1.54 -0.94 -10.70
N VAL A 111 -1.56 -1.80 -11.72
CA VAL A 111 -2.43 -1.71 -12.88
C VAL A 111 -3.27 -2.96 -12.97
N TYR A 112 -4.59 -2.82 -12.94
CA TYR A 112 -5.50 -3.87 -13.39
C TYR A 112 -5.80 -3.66 -14.87
N SER A 113 -5.27 -4.57 -15.69
CA SER A 113 -5.48 -4.56 -17.14
C SER A 113 -6.71 -5.38 -17.51
N ARG A 114 -7.72 -4.73 -18.10
CA ARG A 114 -8.93 -5.43 -18.55
C ARG A 114 -8.62 -6.40 -19.69
N LYS A 115 -7.78 -5.97 -20.62
CA LYS A 115 -7.42 -6.76 -21.78
C LYS A 115 -6.65 -8.03 -21.41
N GLN A 116 -5.68 -7.90 -20.50
CA GLN A 116 -4.86 -9.03 -20.07
C GLN A 116 -5.48 -9.82 -18.92
N LYS A 117 -6.60 -9.36 -18.36
CA LYS A 117 -7.29 -9.98 -17.22
C LYS A 117 -6.31 -10.32 -16.10
N SER A 118 -5.51 -9.32 -15.70
CA SER A 118 -4.40 -9.48 -14.76
C SER A 118 -4.13 -8.18 -14.00
N VAL A 119 -3.55 -8.31 -12.81
CA VAL A 119 -3.01 -7.19 -12.03
C VAL A 119 -1.49 -7.23 -12.10
N TYR A 120 -0.88 -6.07 -12.37
CA TYR A 120 0.57 -5.88 -12.41
C TYR A 120 0.98 -4.90 -11.32
N GLU A 121 2.10 -5.14 -10.65
CA GLU A 121 2.67 -4.19 -9.70
C GLU A 121 3.70 -3.29 -10.39
N LEU A 122 3.45 -1.98 -10.38
CA LEU A 122 4.37 -0.97 -10.91
C LEU A 122 5.58 -0.78 -10.01
N THR A 123 5.47 -1.10 -8.72
CA THR A 123 6.47 -0.83 -7.69
C THR A 123 7.35 -2.03 -7.35
N GLN A 124 7.29 -3.12 -8.13
CA GLN A 124 8.01 -4.36 -7.82
C GLN A 124 9.53 -4.19 -7.64
N GLY A 125 10.12 -3.16 -8.26
CA GLY A 125 11.55 -2.87 -8.17
C GLY A 125 12.00 -2.29 -6.82
N SER A 126 11.08 -1.87 -5.95
CA SER A 126 11.42 -1.32 -4.62
C SER A 126 11.79 -2.41 -3.60
N ARG A 127 11.77 -3.69 -4.00
CA ARG A 127 12.11 -4.82 -3.13
C ARG A 127 12.64 -6.01 -3.92
N ASP A 128 13.38 -6.88 -3.25
CA ASP A 128 13.82 -8.15 -3.80
C ASP A 128 12.72 -9.22 -3.64
N LEU A 129 12.10 -9.62 -4.75
CA LEU A 129 11.03 -10.61 -4.77
C LEU A 129 11.50 -12.04 -4.45
N ASN A 130 12.81 -12.30 -4.43
CA ASN A 130 13.34 -13.62 -4.08
C ASN A 130 13.64 -13.75 -2.57
N ASN A 131 13.56 -12.64 -1.84
CA ASN A 131 13.86 -12.59 -0.42
C ASN A 131 12.62 -12.28 0.42
N GLU A 132 12.66 -12.76 1.66
CA GLU A 132 11.59 -12.50 2.61
C GLU A 132 11.62 -11.02 2.98
N ARG A 133 10.45 -10.40 2.91
CA ARG A 133 10.27 -8.99 3.27
C ARG A 133 9.90 -8.89 4.74
N ASP A 134 10.54 -7.96 5.45
CA ASP A 134 10.03 -7.54 6.76
C ASP A 134 8.86 -6.57 6.57
N MET A 135 7.63 -7.04 6.78
CA MET A 135 6.39 -6.25 6.68
C MET A 135 6.24 -5.17 7.76
N ARG A 136 7.20 -5.05 8.68
CA ARG A 136 7.26 -3.96 9.68
C ARG A 136 8.15 -2.82 9.23
N SER A 137 8.94 -3.03 8.17
CA SER A 137 9.84 -2.04 7.61
C SER A 137 9.34 -1.60 6.24
N PRO A 138 9.15 -0.29 6.02
CA PRO A 138 8.78 0.23 4.71
C PRO A 138 9.93 0.12 3.70
N GLY A 139 11.17 -0.07 4.15
CA GLY A 139 12.37 -0.16 3.30
C GLY A 139 12.96 1.19 2.86
N GLY A 140 12.17 2.26 2.95
CA GLY A 140 12.56 3.66 2.78
C GLY A 140 11.45 4.57 3.30
N ALA A 141 11.76 5.83 3.59
CA ALA A 141 10.79 6.80 4.11
C ALA A 141 11.26 8.24 3.93
N LEU A 142 10.33 9.17 3.73
CA LEU A 142 10.57 10.60 3.84
C LEU A 142 10.40 11.08 5.28
N GLY A 143 10.96 12.25 5.59
CA GLY A 143 10.82 12.96 6.85
C GLY A 143 12.11 13.07 7.68
N MET A 144 11.96 13.19 9.00
CA MET A 144 13.05 13.46 9.94
C MET A 144 13.90 12.21 10.21
N THR A 145 14.77 11.83 9.28
CA THR A 145 15.86 10.89 9.57
C THR A 145 17.04 11.63 10.24
N MET A 146 18.08 10.89 10.66
CA MET A 146 19.27 11.42 11.37
C MET A 146 19.95 12.62 10.66
N ASN A 147 19.76 12.80 9.35
CA ASN A 147 20.41 13.85 8.55
C ASN A 147 19.43 14.79 7.86
N GLU A 148 18.15 14.82 8.27
CA GLU A 148 17.08 15.60 7.60
C GLU A 148 16.87 15.24 6.12
N LYS A 149 17.42 14.11 5.67
CA LYS A 149 17.23 13.56 4.33
C LYS A 149 16.26 12.40 4.39
N GLY A 150 15.43 12.21 3.36
CA GLY A 150 14.67 10.98 3.23
C GLY A 150 15.60 9.77 3.13
N ASP A 151 15.17 8.64 3.67
CA ASP A 151 15.72 7.34 3.35
C ASP A 151 15.18 6.90 1.98
N LEU A 152 16.03 7.05 0.97
CA LEU A 152 15.73 6.73 -0.42
C LEU A 152 16.29 5.35 -0.83
N SER A 153 16.66 4.49 0.13
CA SER A 153 17.29 3.20 -0.16
C SER A 153 16.50 2.32 -1.12
N ASN A 154 15.17 2.44 -1.15
CA ASN A 154 14.31 1.70 -2.06
C ASN A 154 13.59 2.57 -3.11
N LEU A 155 14.02 3.83 -3.30
CA LEU A 155 13.44 4.72 -4.30
C LEU A 155 13.49 4.05 -5.68
N THR A 156 12.30 3.83 -6.25
CA THR A 156 12.16 3.15 -7.54
C THR A 156 11.26 3.96 -8.44
N TYR A 157 11.71 4.14 -9.69
CA TYR A 157 10.91 4.69 -10.77
C TYR A 157 10.46 3.58 -11.71
N SER A 158 9.22 3.65 -12.18
CA SER A 158 8.68 2.69 -13.14
C SER A 158 7.81 3.33 -14.19
N LEU A 159 7.75 2.68 -15.35
CA LEU A 159 6.92 3.07 -16.48
C LEU A 159 6.21 1.84 -17.03
N MET A 160 4.92 1.97 -17.31
CA MET A 160 4.14 0.93 -17.98
C MET A 160 3.23 1.57 -19.03
N GLU A 161 3.15 0.95 -20.21
CA GLU A 161 2.12 1.26 -21.20
C GLU A 161 0.80 0.60 -20.79
N ILE A 162 -0.29 1.36 -20.84
CA ILE A 162 -1.63 0.94 -20.43
C ILE A 162 -2.67 1.34 -21.49
N GLU A 163 -3.84 0.72 -21.42
CA GLU A 163 -4.93 0.96 -22.37
C GLU A 163 -6.07 1.76 -21.73
N GLN A 164 -6.87 2.41 -22.57
CA GLN A 164 -8.10 3.05 -22.14
C GLN A 164 -9.02 2.01 -21.48
N GLY A 165 -9.61 2.34 -20.33
CA GLY A 165 -10.44 1.45 -19.54
C GLY A 165 -9.70 0.60 -18.50
N ASP A 166 -8.36 0.55 -18.54
CA ASP A 166 -7.55 -0.03 -17.46
C ASP A 166 -7.69 0.81 -16.17
N PHE A 167 -7.34 0.20 -15.04
CA PHE A 167 -7.37 0.86 -13.74
C PHE A 167 -5.98 0.95 -13.13
N VAL A 168 -5.57 2.15 -12.79
CA VAL A 168 -4.36 2.40 -11.99
C VAL A 168 -4.80 2.63 -10.55
N PHE A 169 -4.20 1.93 -9.59
CA PHE A 169 -4.54 2.10 -8.18
C PHE A 169 -3.32 2.03 -7.28
N LEU A 170 -3.35 2.83 -6.21
CA LEU A 170 -2.33 2.86 -5.17
C LEU A 170 -2.93 2.37 -3.86
N THR A 171 -2.16 1.63 -3.08
CA THR A 171 -2.61 1.10 -1.80
C THR A 171 -1.58 1.34 -0.71
N THR A 172 -2.02 1.51 0.53
CA THR A 172 -1.15 1.30 1.70
C THR A 172 -0.95 -0.20 1.96
N ASP A 173 0.01 -0.53 2.82
CA ASP A 173 0.36 -1.91 3.15
C ASP A 173 -0.80 -2.67 3.81
N GLY A 174 -1.69 -1.98 4.53
CA GLY A 174 -2.90 -2.55 5.10
C GLY A 174 -3.88 -3.11 4.08
N ILE A 175 -3.75 -2.77 2.79
CA ILE A 175 -4.42 -3.50 1.71
C ILE A 175 -3.50 -4.56 1.08
N SER A 176 -2.28 -4.18 0.66
CA SER A 176 -1.44 -5.05 -0.17
C SER A 176 -0.89 -6.26 0.61
N ASP A 177 -0.51 -6.09 1.89
CA ASP A 177 -0.04 -7.20 2.73
C ASP A 177 -1.15 -8.23 2.96
N ASN A 178 -2.40 -7.80 3.07
CA ASN A 178 -3.54 -8.71 3.24
C ASN A 178 -3.79 -9.61 2.03
N CYS A 179 -3.24 -9.28 0.86
CA CYS A 179 -3.29 -10.15 -0.32
C CYS A 179 -2.20 -11.23 -0.30
N ASP A 180 -1.18 -11.10 0.57
CA ASP A 180 -0.15 -12.11 0.73
C ASP A 180 -0.74 -13.41 1.31
N PRO A 181 -0.42 -14.58 0.73
CA PRO A 181 -1.02 -15.84 1.16
C PRO A 181 -0.57 -16.27 2.56
N CYS A 182 0.59 -15.82 3.07
CA CYS A 182 1.01 -16.04 4.46
C CYS A 182 0.23 -15.15 5.43
N VAL A 183 -0.04 -13.90 5.04
CA VAL A 183 -0.82 -12.96 5.87
C VAL A 183 -2.27 -13.41 5.93
N SER A 184 -2.86 -13.74 4.77
CA SER A 184 -4.24 -14.24 4.66
C SER A 184 -4.42 -15.69 5.12
N GLY A 185 -3.35 -16.38 5.55
CA GLY A 185 -3.41 -17.73 6.10
C GLY A 185 -3.73 -18.83 5.08
N SER A 186 -3.60 -18.55 3.78
CA SER A 186 -3.84 -19.53 2.71
C SER A 186 -2.58 -20.32 2.32
N ALA A 187 -1.39 -19.89 2.73
CA ALA A 187 -0.12 -20.58 2.55
C ALA A 187 0.86 -20.26 3.70
N ALA A 188 2.05 -20.86 3.68
CA ALA A 188 3.16 -20.50 4.57
C ALA A 188 4.46 -20.31 3.80
N SER A 189 5.38 -19.52 4.38
CA SER A 189 6.71 -19.33 3.82
C SER A 189 7.54 -20.60 3.98
N ILE A 190 8.28 -20.97 2.95
CA ILE A 190 9.27 -22.07 3.01
C ILE A 190 10.32 -21.82 4.09
N LYS A 191 10.69 -20.55 4.38
CA LYS A 191 11.68 -20.23 5.42
C LYS A 191 11.10 -20.28 6.83
N THR A 192 9.78 -20.16 6.98
CA THR A 192 9.09 -20.15 8.29
C THR A 192 7.80 -21.00 8.28
N PRO A 193 7.90 -22.32 8.03
CA PRO A 193 6.75 -23.18 7.77
C PRO A 193 5.81 -23.38 8.97
N LEU A 194 6.26 -23.06 10.19
CA LEU A 194 5.50 -23.22 11.43
C LEU A 194 4.56 -22.04 11.74
N LEU A 195 4.63 -20.93 10.99
CA LEU A 195 3.84 -19.72 11.24
C LEU A 195 2.47 -19.73 10.54
N VAL A 196 1.92 -20.91 10.21
CA VAL A 196 0.60 -21.01 9.59
C VAL A 196 -0.45 -20.36 10.48
N ARG A 197 -1.03 -19.26 10.02
CA ARG A 197 -2.20 -18.65 10.64
C ARG A 197 -3.40 -19.54 10.36
N LYS A 198 -4.01 -20.10 11.41
CA LYS A 198 -5.16 -21.00 11.25
C LYS A 198 -6.43 -20.17 11.14
N SER A 199 -7.17 -20.33 10.06
CA SER A 199 -8.55 -19.89 10.04
C SER A 199 -9.34 -20.72 11.07
N SER A 200 -10.15 -20.06 11.89
CA SER A 200 -10.95 -20.68 12.95
C SER A 200 -11.98 -21.71 12.45
N ASN A 201 -12.21 -21.78 11.13
CA ASN A 201 -13.27 -22.59 10.52
C ASN A 201 -12.81 -23.79 9.69
N SER A 202 -11.51 -24.14 9.66
CA SER A 202 -11.07 -25.35 8.94
C SER A 202 -10.05 -26.17 9.73
N ILE A 203 -10.53 -27.25 10.34
CA ILE A 203 -9.72 -28.44 10.61
C ILE A 203 -9.51 -29.14 9.26
N SER A 204 -8.71 -28.55 8.37
CA SER A 204 -8.21 -29.30 7.21
C SER A 204 -6.87 -29.92 7.60
N GLU A 205 -6.81 -31.24 7.63
CA GLU A 205 -5.59 -32.05 7.85
C GLU A 205 -4.55 -31.88 6.73
N VAL A 206 -4.81 -31.02 5.74
CA VAL A 206 -3.91 -30.77 4.61
C VAL A 206 -2.76 -29.88 5.09
N PRO A 207 -1.48 -30.30 4.88
CA PRO A 207 -0.33 -29.47 5.17
C PRO A 207 -0.44 -28.10 4.47
N PRO A 208 0.03 -27.02 5.10
CA PRO A 208 0.03 -25.69 4.47
C PRO A 208 0.80 -25.75 3.15
N MET A 209 0.26 -25.14 2.10
CA MET A 209 0.99 -24.93 0.86
C MET A 209 2.22 -24.07 1.19
N LEU A 210 3.42 -24.59 0.93
CA LEU A 210 4.66 -23.85 1.15
C LEU A 210 5.01 -23.05 -0.10
N MET A 211 5.35 -21.78 0.08
CA MET A 211 5.67 -20.86 -1.01
C MET A 211 6.96 -20.09 -0.75
N THR A 212 7.71 -19.84 -1.82
CA THR A 212 8.82 -18.87 -1.89
C THR A 212 8.28 -17.44 -1.84
N ALA A 213 9.14 -16.45 -1.59
CA ALA A 213 8.78 -15.04 -1.65
C ALA A 213 8.20 -14.64 -3.03
N TYR A 214 8.76 -15.18 -4.12
CA TYR A 214 8.30 -14.89 -5.48
C TYR A 214 6.92 -15.49 -5.77
N GLU A 215 6.68 -16.73 -5.34
CA GLU A 215 5.37 -17.38 -5.47
C GLU A 215 4.30 -16.65 -4.65
N ARG A 216 4.64 -16.19 -3.45
CA ARG A 216 3.75 -15.36 -2.63
C ARG A 216 3.35 -14.07 -3.34
N HIS A 217 4.32 -13.34 -3.88
CA HIS A 217 4.06 -12.12 -4.65
C HIS A 217 3.14 -12.39 -5.85
N SER A 218 3.42 -13.45 -6.63
CA SER A 218 2.56 -13.87 -7.75
C SER A 218 1.14 -14.21 -7.28
N HIS A 219 1.01 -14.89 -6.14
CA HIS A 219 -0.28 -15.19 -5.52
C HIS A 219 -1.02 -13.93 -5.05
N SER A 220 -0.31 -12.93 -4.50
CA SER A 220 -0.90 -11.66 -4.11
C SER A 220 -1.53 -10.93 -5.29
N LEU A 221 -0.82 -10.85 -6.43
CA LEU A 221 -1.36 -10.24 -7.64
C LEU A 221 -2.56 -11.01 -8.17
N ARG A 222 -2.50 -12.35 -8.15
CA ARG A 222 -3.64 -13.19 -8.53
C ARG A 222 -4.83 -12.99 -7.61
N ARG A 223 -4.60 -12.84 -6.30
CA ARG A 223 -5.65 -12.56 -5.31
C ARG A 223 -6.31 -11.22 -5.60
N MET A 224 -5.54 -10.15 -5.83
CA MET A 224 -6.07 -8.84 -6.20
C MET A 224 -6.92 -8.93 -7.48
N TYR A 225 -6.42 -9.61 -8.52
CA TYR A 225 -7.19 -9.84 -9.74
C TYR A 225 -8.53 -10.53 -9.44
N LEU A 226 -8.52 -11.64 -8.71
CA LEU A 226 -9.75 -12.39 -8.40
C LEU A 226 -10.75 -11.56 -7.58
N THR A 227 -10.26 -10.71 -6.70
CA THR A 227 -11.10 -9.78 -5.92
C THR A 227 -11.73 -8.70 -6.80
N ILE A 228 -11.02 -8.24 -7.84
CA ILE A 228 -11.47 -7.17 -8.74
C ILE A 228 -12.34 -7.72 -9.89
N ALA A 229 -12.06 -8.91 -10.42
CA ALA A 229 -12.58 -9.37 -11.70
C ALA A 229 -14.06 -9.82 -11.71
N ASP A 230 -14.76 -9.77 -10.58
CA ASP A 230 -16.17 -10.15 -10.54
C ASP A 230 -17.03 -9.20 -11.38
N ASN A 231 -17.83 -9.66 -12.35
CA ASN A 231 -18.67 -8.77 -13.19
C ASN A 231 -17.89 -7.56 -13.82
N GLU A 232 -16.84 -7.82 -14.61
CA GLU A 232 -15.96 -6.79 -15.18
C GLU A 232 -16.68 -5.76 -16.08
N GLU A 233 -17.80 -6.13 -16.70
CA GLU A 233 -18.47 -5.31 -17.72
C GLU A 233 -18.98 -3.96 -17.18
N GLN A 234 -19.38 -3.91 -15.91
CA GLN A 234 -19.88 -2.70 -15.24
C GLN A 234 -18.89 -2.10 -14.24
N LEU A 235 -17.68 -2.64 -14.17
CA LEU A 235 -16.67 -2.24 -13.19
C LEU A 235 -16.29 -0.77 -13.36
N ASN A 236 -16.34 -0.01 -12.27
CA ASN A 236 -15.81 1.36 -12.18
C ASN A 236 -14.80 1.51 -11.02
N ALA A 237 -14.19 2.68 -10.88
CA ALA A 237 -13.11 2.89 -9.89
C ALA A 237 -13.59 2.69 -8.44
N LEU A 238 -14.84 3.05 -8.14
CA LEU A 238 -15.43 2.86 -6.82
C LEU A 238 -15.64 1.37 -6.52
N ASP A 239 -16.01 0.57 -7.51
CA ASP A 239 -16.14 -0.88 -7.34
C ASP A 239 -14.80 -1.54 -7.01
N VAL A 240 -13.71 -1.11 -7.66
CA VAL A 240 -12.35 -1.59 -7.37
C VAL A 240 -11.99 -1.27 -5.91
N CYS A 241 -12.21 -0.02 -5.46
CA CYS A 241 -11.99 0.38 -4.07
C CYS A 241 -12.79 -0.51 -3.11
N ASN A 242 -14.10 -0.63 -3.34
CA ASN A 242 -15.01 -1.34 -2.46
C ASN A 242 -14.66 -2.82 -2.35
N ARG A 243 -14.32 -3.49 -3.46
CA ARG A 243 -14.02 -4.93 -3.44
C ARG A 243 -12.75 -5.24 -2.68
N LEU A 244 -11.69 -4.46 -2.89
CA LEU A 244 -10.43 -4.64 -2.16
C LEU A 244 -10.59 -4.31 -0.67
N LEU A 245 -11.28 -3.21 -0.32
CA LEU A 245 -11.58 -2.87 1.07
C LEU A 245 -12.44 -3.94 1.75
N GLN A 246 -13.51 -4.41 1.09
CA GLN A 246 -14.39 -5.45 1.63
C GLN A 246 -13.66 -6.78 1.84
N TYR A 247 -12.72 -7.13 0.95
CA TYR A 247 -11.86 -8.29 1.15
C TYR A 247 -11.04 -8.17 2.45
N VAL A 248 -10.39 -7.03 2.68
CA VAL A 248 -9.58 -6.79 3.90
C VAL A 248 -10.45 -6.74 5.15
N ILE A 249 -11.60 -6.06 5.09
CA ILE A 249 -12.54 -5.97 6.23
C ILE A 249 -12.98 -7.36 6.67
N ARG A 250 -13.35 -8.24 5.72
CA ARG A 250 -13.78 -9.61 6.01
C ARG A 250 -12.62 -10.46 6.53
N LEU A 251 -11.44 -10.35 5.93
CA LEU A 251 -10.26 -11.12 6.35
C LEU A 251 -9.83 -10.79 7.78
N THR A 252 -9.95 -9.52 8.18
CA THR A 252 -9.52 -9.01 9.49
C THR A 252 -10.62 -9.01 10.56
N ASP A 253 -11.82 -9.48 10.23
CA ASP A 253 -12.98 -9.38 11.11
C ASP A 253 -12.82 -10.13 12.44
N GLU A 254 -12.28 -11.36 12.38
CA GLU A 254 -12.03 -12.17 13.58
C GLU A 254 -10.94 -11.55 14.47
N GLN A 255 -9.90 -10.95 13.87
CA GLN A 255 -8.87 -10.21 14.61
C GLN A 255 -9.48 -9.02 15.34
N ARG A 256 -10.33 -8.25 14.67
CA ARG A 256 -11.02 -7.09 15.24
C ARG A 256 -11.88 -7.49 16.44
N HIS A 257 -12.75 -8.49 16.28
CA HIS A 257 -13.59 -8.99 17.37
C HIS A 257 -12.76 -9.49 18.56
N THR A 258 -11.66 -10.21 18.30
CA THR A 258 -10.78 -10.72 19.35
C THR A 258 -10.11 -9.59 20.14
N ILE A 259 -9.64 -8.54 19.46
CA ILE A 259 -9.02 -7.38 20.11
C ILE A 259 -10.05 -6.59 20.91
N GLU A 260 -11.22 -6.31 20.33
CA GLU A 260 -12.29 -5.56 21.00
C GLU A 260 -12.79 -6.28 22.26
N GLN A 261 -12.95 -7.60 22.21
CA GLN A 261 -13.28 -8.41 23.39
C GLN A 261 -12.16 -8.34 24.42
N GLY A 262 -10.90 -8.48 24.01
CA GLY A 262 -9.76 -8.43 24.91
C GLY A 262 -9.61 -7.07 25.60
N VAL A 263 -9.90 -5.96 24.91
CA VAL A 263 -9.90 -4.61 25.51
C VAL A 263 -10.95 -4.52 26.63
N ARG A 264 -12.17 -5.06 26.41
CA ARG A 264 -13.23 -5.07 27.42
C ARG A 264 -12.87 -5.92 28.64
N GLU A 265 -12.25 -7.08 28.41
CA GLU A 265 -11.83 -8.01 29.48
C GLU A 265 -10.67 -7.44 30.33
N ASN A 266 -9.87 -6.55 29.76
CA ASN A 266 -8.69 -5.95 30.41
C ASN A 266 -8.98 -4.59 31.06
N GLU A 267 -10.24 -4.12 31.06
CA GLU A 267 -10.61 -2.86 31.71
C GLU A 267 -10.29 -2.90 33.22
N GLY A 268 -9.47 -1.95 33.68
CA GLY A 268 -9.09 -1.85 35.10
C GLY A 268 -7.90 -2.72 35.54
N VAL A 269 -7.34 -3.56 34.66
CA VAL A 269 -6.14 -4.36 34.96
C VAL A 269 -4.88 -3.49 34.81
N GLN A 270 -3.97 -3.56 35.81
CA GLN A 270 -2.75 -2.75 35.86
C GLN A 270 -1.50 -3.61 36.15
N GLY A 271 -0.32 -3.04 35.88
CA GLY A 271 0.96 -3.65 36.22
C GLY A 271 1.28 -4.93 35.44
N LEU A 272 1.91 -5.89 36.09
CA LEU A 272 2.39 -7.13 35.47
C LEU A 272 1.28 -7.97 34.83
N ALA A 273 0.07 -7.97 35.40
CA ALA A 273 -1.07 -8.71 34.86
C ALA A 273 -1.50 -8.17 33.48
N ARG A 274 -1.41 -6.85 33.28
CA ARG A 274 -1.71 -6.22 31.99
C ARG A 274 -0.68 -6.61 30.93
N ASN A 275 0.60 -6.60 31.26
CA ASN A 275 1.66 -6.99 30.32
C ASN A 275 1.50 -8.46 29.89
N GLN A 276 1.19 -9.34 30.84
CA GLN A 276 0.95 -10.76 30.55
C GLN A 276 -0.26 -10.93 29.62
N PHE A 277 -1.36 -10.23 29.90
CA PHE A 277 -2.55 -10.22 29.05
C PHE A 277 -2.25 -9.70 27.63
N GLU A 278 -1.50 -8.60 27.50
CA GLU A 278 -1.13 -8.04 26.20
C GLU A 278 -0.27 -9.03 25.37
N ILE A 279 0.62 -9.79 26.00
CA ILE A 279 1.41 -10.85 25.35
C ILE A 279 0.48 -11.99 24.88
N GLU A 280 -0.43 -12.44 25.73
CA GLU A 280 -1.39 -13.50 25.40
C GLU A 280 -2.32 -13.08 24.25
N MET A 281 -2.82 -11.86 24.28
CA MET A 281 -3.61 -11.28 23.18
C MET A 281 -2.81 -11.19 21.89
N ARG A 282 -1.55 -10.71 21.94
CA ARG A 282 -0.69 -10.68 20.75
C ARG A 282 -0.49 -12.08 20.16
N ASN A 283 -0.28 -13.08 21.00
CA ASN A 283 -0.13 -14.47 20.57
C ASN A 283 -1.43 -15.07 20.01
N LYS A 284 -2.59 -14.69 20.55
CA LYS A 284 -3.91 -15.11 20.06
C LYS A 284 -4.20 -14.47 18.69
N VAL A 285 -4.08 -13.15 18.59
CA VAL A 285 -4.31 -12.39 17.35
C VAL A 285 -3.33 -12.82 16.26
N GLY A 286 -2.05 -13.05 16.60
CA GLY A 286 -1.03 -13.45 15.64
C GLY A 286 -1.28 -14.79 14.94
N LYS A 287 -2.17 -15.64 15.48
CA LYS A 287 -2.60 -16.91 14.88
C LYS A 287 -3.78 -16.76 13.93
N ILE A 288 -4.52 -15.66 14.01
CA ILE A 288 -5.67 -15.38 13.18
C ILE A 288 -5.17 -14.77 11.85
N PRO A 289 -5.70 -15.19 10.69
CA PRO A 289 -5.39 -14.59 9.40
C PRO A 289 -5.66 -13.07 9.35
N GLY A 290 -4.94 -12.40 8.44
CA GLY A 290 -5.06 -10.96 8.20
C GLY A 290 -4.03 -10.11 8.91
N LYS A 291 -3.85 -8.88 8.42
CA LYS A 291 -3.13 -7.80 9.08
C LYS A 291 -4.17 -6.71 9.35
N LEU A 292 -4.65 -6.63 10.59
CA LEU A 292 -5.53 -5.55 11.01
C LEU A 292 -4.70 -4.26 11.15
N ASP A 293 -4.84 -3.37 10.17
CA ASP A 293 -4.13 -2.10 10.09
C ASP A 293 -5.02 -1.01 9.46
N HIS A 294 -4.52 0.23 9.38
CA HIS A 294 -5.12 1.23 8.50
C HIS A 294 -5.05 0.79 7.04
N ALA A 295 -6.10 1.06 6.26
CA ALA A 295 -6.25 0.54 4.91
C ALA A 295 -6.79 1.63 4.00
N SER A 296 -5.93 2.12 3.10
CA SER A 296 -6.27 3.16 2.13
C SER A 296 -5.99 2.70 0.72
N ILE A 297 -6.86 3.12 -0.19
CA ILE A 297 -6.75 2.86 -1.63
C ILE A 297 -7.26 4.07 -2.41
N VAL A 298 -6.55 4.40 -3.50
CA VAL A 298 -6.98 5.38 -4.50
C VAL A 298 -6.94 4.73 -5.86
N VAL A 299 -8.00 4.92 -6.67
CA VAL A 299 -8.16 4.28 -7.98
C VAL A 299 -8.50 5.31 -9.03
N TYR A 300 -7.88 5.20 -10.20
CA TYR A 300 -8.20 5.94 -11.40
C TYR A 300 -8.47 5.00 -12.56
N GLN A 301 -9.60 5.22 -13.24
CA GLN A 301 -9.90 4.55 -14.49
C GLN A 301 -9.37 5.40 -15.64
N VAL A 302 -8.54 4.82 -16.50
CA VAL A 302 -8.00 5.50 -17.68
C VAL A 302 -9.13 5.78 -18.65
N ARG A 303 -9.30 7.05 -19.02
CA ARG A 303 -10.40 7.54 -19.88
C ARG A 303 -9.92 7.91 -21.27
#